data_AF-M7XDU9-F1
#
_entry.id   AF-M7XDU9-F1
#
_cell.length_a   1.000
_cell.length_b   1.000
_cell.length_c   1.000
_cell.angle_alpha   90.00
_cell.angle_beta   90.00
_cell.angle_gamma   90.00
#
_symmetry.space_group_name_H-M   'P 1'
#
loop_
_entity.id
_entity.type
_entity.pdbx_description
1 polymer ?
#
loop_
_entity_poly.entity_id
_entity_poly.type
_entity_poly.pdbx_seq_one_letter_code
_entity_poly.pdbx_strand_id
1 'polypeptide(L)'
;MKQFSRNSSSSPLDETHSARSVQSPSEPARMSHPTPPEPLLGSAWLLAQTPSSSSTSSSSRTEITPSTCLSFTHFKTLLDSSRRASDDAITTRLNRASALSGSAIQGRGGVMGPSECEGVWRELCARWDERRKAIEFCDGVVEGERERLGRNKEEGMGVGEEKRLSADWKERGRGVVDDLEFKRTRLSTESSIERILRQRTLSLFFSRCPSFHPAADVPAEPPLPRVRGDEEEERERERRRGRDERGRVRWT
;
A
#
# COMPACT_ATOMS: atom_id res chain seq x y z
N MET A 1 -21.51 -17.66 -58.25
CA MET A 1 -22.84 -17.10 -58.60
C MET A 1 -23.58 -16.90 -57.28
N LYS A 2 -24.02 -15.73 -56.80
CA LYS A 2 -24.43 -14.48 -57.41
C LYS A 2 -23.95 -13.30 -56.55
N GLN A 3 -23.61 -12.22 -57.24
CA GLN A 3 -23.30 -10.90 -56.69
C GLN A 3 -24.59 -10.17 -56.28
N PHE A 4 -24.48 -9.25 -55.33
CA PHE A 4 -25.39 -8.11 -55.22
C PHE A 4 -24.57 -6.82 -55.21
N SER A 5 -24.57 -6.16 -56.37
CA SER A 5 -24.26 -4.75 -56.54
C SER A 5 -25.52 -3.91 -56.34
N ARG A 6 -25.38 -2.73 -55.75
CA ARG A 6 -25.78 -1.40 -56.28
C ARG A 6 -25.69 -0.39 -55.13
N ASN A 7 -24.78 0.58 -55.15
CA ASN A 7 -24.62 1.77 -56.00
C ASN A 7 -25.49 2.97 -55.58
N SER A 8 -24.78 4.11 -55.61
CA SER A 8 -25.23 5.48 -55.81
C SER A 8 -25.75 6.22 -54.57
N SER A 9 -25.52 7.50 -54.36
CA SER A 9 -24.63 8.57 -54.87
C SER A 9 -25.29 9.83 -54.30
N SER A 10 -24.53 10.84 -53.89
CA SER A 10 -24.72 12.26 -54.28
C SER A 10 -23.92 13.20 -53.37
N SER A 11 -23.19 14.05 -54.07
CA SER A 11 -22.18 15.05 -53.70
C SER A 11 -22.77 16.39 -53.15
N PRO A 12 -21.93 17.40 -52.85
CA PRO A 12 -22.10 18.39 -51.80
C PRO A 12 -22.58 19.77 -52.30
N LEU A 13 -22.77 20.72 -51.37
CA LEU A 13 -22.82 22.14 -51.68
C LEU A 13 -22.00 22.96 -50.66
N ASP A 14 -21.07 23.73 -51.24
CA ASP A 14 -20.44 24.94 -50.73
C ASP A 14 -21.49 26.03 -50.46
N GLU A 15 -21.29 26.86 -49.43
CA GLU A 15 -21.63 28.29 -49.54
C GLU A 15 -20.84 29.14 -48.54
N THR A 16 -19.88 29.89 -49.08
CA THR A 16 -19.21 31.04 -48.45
C THR A 16 -20.11 32.28 -48.55
N HIS A 17 -20.29 33.02 -47.45
CA HIS A 17 -20.68 34.43 -47.50
C HIS A 17 -19.87 35.25 -46.49
N SER A 18 -19.43 36.42 -46.97
CA SER A 18 -18.59 37.39 -46.29
C SER A 18 -19.36 38.69 -46.09
N ALA A 19 -18.96 39.44 -45.05
CA ALA A 19 -19.30 40.82 -44.70
C ALA A 19 -20.69 41.13 -44.10
N ARG A 20 -20.73 41.69 -42.88
CA ARG A 20 -20.76 43.16 -42.66
C ARG A 20 -20.71 43.51 -41.16
N SER A 21 -19.91 44.53 -40.86
CA SER A 21 -19.82 45.24 -39.59
C SER A 21 -21.03 46.16 -39.39
N VAL A 22 -21.73 46.07 -38.26
CA VAL A 22 -22.61 47.12 -37.71
C VAL A 22 -22.53 47.11 -36.18
N GLN A 23 -22.55 48.31 -35.60
CA GLN A 23 -22.20 48.76 -34.26
C GLN A 23 -23.01 48.19 -33.10
N SER A 24 -22.35 48.18 -31.94
CA SER A 24 -22.86 47.98 -30.58
C SER A 24 -24.05 48.87 -30.22
N PRO A 25 -24.89 48.36 -29.30
CA PRO A 25 -25.25 49.12 -28.10
C PRO A 25 -24.84 48.37 -26.83
N SER A 26 -24.26 49.13 -25.91
CA SER A 26 -23.86 48.74 -24.57
C SER A 26 -25.05 48.35 -23.68
N GLU A 27 -25.08 47.09 -23.24
CA GLU A 27 -25.94 46.60 -22.16
C GLU A 27 -25.12 46.23 -20.90
N PRO A 28 -25.68 46.43 -19.70
CA PRO A 28 -24.94 46.46 -18.45
C PRO A 28 -24.47 45.09 -17.97
N ALA A 29 -23.31 45.09 -17.32
CA ALA A 29 -22.66 43.94 -16.70
C ALA A 29 -23.61 43.11 -15.84
N ARG A 30 -24.04 41.95 -16.37
CA ARG A 30 -24.52 40.85 -15.53
C ARG A 30 -23.33 40.31 -14.75
N MET A 31 -23.38 40.47 -13.43
CA MET A 31 -22.49 39.78 -12.51
C MET A 31 -22.62 38.27 -12.76
N SER A 32 -21.59 37.68 -13.35
CA SER A 32 -21.42 36.25 -13.47
C SER A 32 -21.18 35.67 -12.08
N HIS A 33 -22.25 35.18 -11.46
CA HIS A 33 -22.13 34.28 -10.32
C HIS A 33 -21.37 33.02 -10.78
N PRO A 34 -20.36 32.53 -10.04
CA PRO A 34 -19.71 31.27 -10.35
C PRO A 34 -20.75 30.16 -10.24
N THR A 35 -21.07 29.52 -11.35
CA THR A 35 -21.84 28.28 -11.36
C THR A 35 -21.09 27.25 -10.51
N PRO A 36 -21.75 26.55 -9.56
CA PRO A 36 -21.11 25.49 -8.82
C PRO A 36 -20.61 24.43 -9.83
N PRO A 37 -19.40 23.88 -9.63
CA PRO A 37 -18.86 22.88 -10.54
C PRO A 37 -19.86 21.72 -10.61
N GLU A 38 -20.29 21.41 -11.83
CA GLU A 38 -21.16 20.28 -12.11
C GLU A 38 -20.51 19.02 -11.51
N PRO A 39 -21.25 18.21 -10.72
CA PRO A 39 -20.66 17.04 -10.09
C PRO A 39 -20.13 16.13 -11.20
N LEU A 40 -18.81 15.95 -11.24
CA LEU A 40 -18.19 15.03 -12.19
C LEU A 40 -18.85 13.66 -11.97
N LEU A 41 -19.49 13.14 -13.01
CA LEU A 41 -20.18 11.86 -13.03
C LEU A 41 -19.51 10.95 -14.07
N GLY A 42 -19.54 9.64 -13.82
CA GLY A 42 -19.02 8.64 -14.77
C GLY A 42 -17.49 8.62 -14.89
N SER A 43 -16.98 8.46 -16.12
CA SER A 43 -15.55 8.29 -16.41
C SER A 43 -14.72 9.52 -16.04
N ALA A 44 -15.27 10.72 -16.13
CA ALA A 44 -14.58 11.95 -15.74
C ALA A 44 -14.27 11.99 -14.23
N TRP A 45 -15.17 11.49 -13.39
CA TRP A 45 -14.94 11.35 -11.94
C TRP A 45 -13.91 10.27 -11.61
N LEU A 46 -13.91 9.16 -12.36
CA LEU A 46 -12.93 8.09 -12.22
C LEU A 46 -11.53 8.57 -12.61
N LEU A 47 -11.43 9.32 -13.71
CA LEU A 47 -10.19 9.92 -14.20
C LEU A 47 -9.68 11.03 -13.26
N ALA A 48 -10.56 11.87 -12.71
CA ALA A 48 -10.17 12.88 -11.72
C ALA A 48 -9.58 12.31 -10.43
N GLN A 49 -9.85 11.04 -10.14
CA GLN A 49 -9.24 10.31 -9.02
C GLN A 49 -8.08 9.41 -9.43
N THR A 50 -7.73 9.36 -10.72
CA THR A 50 -6.48 8.71 -11.11
C THR A 50 -5.32 9.59 -10.63
N PRO A 51 -4.35 9.04 -9.88
CA PRO A 51 -3.15 9.80 -9.56
C PRO A 51 -2.41 10.07 -10.88
N SER A 52 -2.55 11.28 -11.42
CA SER A 52 -1.90 11.69 -12.67
C SER A 52 -0.38 11.57 -12.55
N SER A 53 0.22 10.77 -13.42
CA SER A 53 1.66 10.47 -13.47
C SER A 53 2.56 11.60 -13.97
N SER A 54 2.16 12.87 -13.82
CA SER A 54 2.96 14.00 -14.31
C SER A 54 3.00 15.18 -13.33
N SER A 55 4.16 15.25 -12.68
CA SER A 55 4.90 16.43 -12.19
C SER A 55 4.42 17.16 -10.92
N THR A 56 5.31 17.13 -9.92
CA THR A 56 5.44 18.07 -8.77
C THR A 56 4.38 18.04 -7.67
N SER A 57 3.89 16.85 -7.32
CA SER A 57 3.53 16.61 -5.92
C SER A 57 4.43 15.54 -5.33
N SER A 58 5.21 15.96 -4.33
CA SER A 58 5.66 15.16 -3.20
C SER A 58 4.44 14.61 -2.42
N SER A 59 3.49 13.99 -3.12
CA SER A 59 2.25 13.47 -2.55
C SER A 59 2.60 12.30 -1.64
N SER A 60 2.74 12.62 -0.36
CA SER A 60 2.74 11.71 0.78
C SER A 60 3.87 10.68 0.85
N ARG A 61 5.10 11.05 0.49
CA ARG A 61 6.26 10.28 0.97
C ARG A 61 6.44 10.67 2.44
N THR A 62 6.01 9.81 3.36
CA THR A 62 6.12 10.08 4.80
C THR A 62 7.60 10.08 5.16
N GLU A 63 8.18 11.25 5.42
CA GLU A 63 9.56 11.36 5.88
C GLU A 63 9.66 10.69 7.26
N ILE A 64 10.26 9.50 7.29
CA ILE A 64 10.52 8.78 8.54
C ILE A 64 11.79 9.36 9.14
N THR A 65 11.63 10.02 10.28
CA THR A 65 12.74 10.59 11.06
C THR A 65 13.10 9.68 12.24
N PRO A 66 14.31 9.79 12.81
CA PRO A 66 14.68 9.03 14.01
C PRO A 66 13.71 9.25 15.18
N SER A 67 13.22 10.47 15.38
CA SER A 67 12.24 10.78 16.42
C SER A 67 10.90 10.05 16.21
N THR A 68 10.51 9.82 14.95
CA THR A 68 9.34 9.02 14.61
C THR A 68 9.53 7.56 14.98
N CYS A 69 10.72 6.99 14.76
CA CYS A 69 11.03 5.60 15.13
C CYS A 69 11.01 5.38 16.64
N LEU A 70 11.46 6.36 17.42
CA LEU A 70 11.42 6.30 18.89
C LEU A 70 9.99 6.43 19.45
N SER A 71 9.08 7.03 18.68
CA SER A 71 7.63 7.08 18.96
C SER A 71 6.89 6.02 18.15
N PHE A 72 6.89 4.77 18.65
CA PHE A 72 6.30 3.63 17.95
C PHE A 72 4.84 3.85 17.51
N THR A 73 4.03 4.53 18.33
CA THR A 73 2.63 4.86 18.00
C THR A 73 2.53 5.76 16.76
N HIS A 74 3.41 6.75 16.64
CA HIS A 74 3.43 7.63 15.48
C HIS A 74 3.87 6.88 14.24
N PHE A 75 4.97 6.13 14.33
CA PHE A 75 5.44 5.26 13.25
C PHE A 75 4.35 4.30 12.76
N LYS A 76 3.66 3.62 13.70
CA LYS A 76 2.57 2.70 13.39
C LYS A 76 1.43 3.37 12.63
N THR A 77 1.06 4.59 13.03
CA THR A 77 0.01 5.37 12.35
C THR A 77 0.37 5.65 10.89
N LEU A 78 1.64 5.97 10.62
CA LEU A 78 2.14 6.19 9.26
C LEU A 78 2.12 4.90 8.43
N LEU A 79 2.58 3.78 8.99
CA LEU A 79 2.50 2.48 8.33
C LEU A 79 1.06 2.08 8.01
N ASP A 80 0.16 2.20 8.98
CA ASP A 80 -1.25 1.85 8.80
C ASP A 80 -1.93 2.75 7.76
N SER A 81 -1.57 4.04 7.70
CA SER A 81 -2.03 4.95 6.64
C SER A 81 -1.55 4.49 5.26
N SER A 82 -0.27 4.12 5.13
CA SER A 82 0.31 3.62 3.89
C SER A 82 -0.32 2.29 3.43
N ARG A 83 -0.58 1.36 4.35
CA ARG A 83 -1.30 0.09 4.09
C ARG A 83 -2.71 0.34 3.59
N ARG A 84 -3.48 1.21 4.26
CA ARG A 84 -4.83 1.60 3.82
C ARG A 84 -4.84 2.17 2.41
N ALA A 85 -3.86 3.03 2.10
CA ALA A 85 -3.76 3.68 0.81
C ALA A 85 -3.43 2.72 -0.35
N SER A 86 -2.71 1.62 -0.07
CA SER A 86 -2.19 0.71 -1.11
C SER A 86 -2.85 -0.67 -1.11
N ASP A 87 -2.79 -1.38 0.02
CA ASP A 87 -3.25 -2.76 0.17
C ASP A 87 -4.78 -2.85 0.37
N ASP A 88 -5.37 -2.09 1.31
CA ASP A 88 -6.84 -2.16 1.53
C ASP A 88 -7.62 -1.65 0.31
N ALA A 89 -7.02 -0.69 -0.42
CA ALA A 89 -7.57 -0.15 -1.65
C ALA A 89 -7.35 -1.06 -2.88
N ILE A 90 -6.66 -2.20 -2.76
CA ILE A 90 -6.24 -2.99 -3.93
C ILE A 90 -7.42 -3.45 -4.78
N THR A 91 -8.49 -3.93 -4.16
CA THR A 91 -9.68 -4.40 -4.87
C THR A 91 -10.31 -3.25 -5.67
N THR A 92 -10.45 -2.07 -5.05
CA THR A 92 -11.00 -0.88 -5.70
C THR A 92 -10.10 -0.41 -6.85
N ARG A 93 -8.78 -0.43 -6.66
CA ARG A 93 -7.79 -0.08 -7.68
C ARG A 93 -7.84 -1.02 -8.88
N LEU A 94 -7.87 -2.33 -8.64
CA LEU A 94 -8.00 -3.35 -9.70
C LEU A 94 -9.34 -3.21 -10.44
N ASN A 95 -10.44 -3.01 -9.72
CA ASN A 95 -11.75 -2.80 -10.34
C ASN A 95 -11.76 -1.51 -11.20
N ARG A 96 -11.17 -0.42 -10.71
CA ARG A 96 -11.04 0.83 -11.48
C ARG A 96 -10.18 0.63 -12.73
N ALA A 97 -9.02 0.00 -12.61
CA ALA A 97 -8.14 -0.26 -13.74
C ALA A 97 -8.84 -1.15 -14.79
N SER A 98 -9.59 -2.17 -14.35
CA SER A 98 -10.44 -3.00 -15.20
C SER A 98 -11.52 -2.19 -15.94
N ALA A 99 -12.16 -1.23 -15.25
CA ALA A 99 -13.18 -0.38 -15.86
C ALA A 99 -12.59 0.58 -16.90
N LEU A 100 -11.43 1.18 -16.62
CA LEU A 100 -10.75 2.11 -17.53
C LEU A 100 -10.21 1.41 -18.79
N SER A 101 -9.79 0.15 -18.68
CA SER A 101 -9.36 -0.66 -19.83
C SER A 101 -10.50 -1.12 -20.75
N GLY A 102 -11.76 -0.85 -20.39
CA GLY A 102 -12.94 -1.33 -21.15
C GLY A 102 -13.19 -2.84 -21.04
N SER A 103 -12.35 -3.59 -20.29
CA SER A 103 -12.52 -5.03 -20.08
C SER A 103 -13.87 -5.37 -19.42
N ALA A 104 -14.34 -4.49 -18.52
CA ALA A 104 -15.66 -4.62 -17.90
C ALA A 104 -16.84 -4.54 -18.88
N ILE A 105 -16.67 -3.85 -20.02
CA ILE A 105 -17.75 -3.61 -21.00
C ILE A 105 -17.84 -4.76 -22.04
N GLN A 106 -16.73 -5.47 -22.28
CA GLN A 106 -16.67 -6.54 -23.30
C GLN A 106 -17.25 -7.90 -22.85
N GLY A 107 -17.83 -8.01 -21.65
CA GLY A 107 -18.42 -9.27 -21.16
C GLY A 107 -17.38 -10.40 -20.91
N ARG A 108 -16.09 -10.14 -21.12
CA ARG A 108 -14.98 -10.97 -20.67
C ARG A 108 -14.81 -10.70 -19.18
N GLY A 109 -15.46 -11.50 -18.35
CA GLY A 109 -15.53 -11.31 -16.90
C GLY A 109 -14.19 -10.90 -16.28
N GLY A 110 -14.04 -9.61 -15.97
CA GLY A 110 -13.09 -9.05 -15.01
C GLY A 110 -11.58 -9.30 -15.22
N VAL A 111 -11.14 -9.90 -16.32
CA VAL A 111 -9.71 -10.16 -16.55
C VAL A 111 -9.04 -8.91 -17.11
N MET A 112 -8.08 -8.37 -16.35
CA MET A 112 -7.30 -7.20 -16.76
C MET A 112 -6.26 -7.57 -17.84
N GLY A 113 -5.95 -6.60 -18.71
CA GLY A 113 -4.84 -6.72 -19.65
C GLY A 113 -3.47 -6.70 -18.93
N PRO A 114 -2.42 -7.23 -19.57
CA PRO A 114 -1.09 -7.33 -18.96
C PRO A 114 -0.49 -5.96 -18.60
N SER A 115 -0.73 -4.93 -19.44
CA SER A 115 -0.27 -3.56 -19.21
C SER A 115 -0.88 -2.90 -17.97
N GLU A 116 -2.16 -3.15 -17.73
CA GLU A 116 -2.88 -2.57 -16.60
C GLU A 116 -2.49 -3.26 -15.29
N CYS A 117 -2.31 -4.58 -15.33
CA CYS A 117 -1.74 -5.34 -14.23
C CYS A 117 -0.32 -4.84 -13.90
N GLU A 118 0.51 -4.58 -14.91
CA GLU A 118 1.88 -4.06 -14.72
C GLU A 118 1.90 -2.70 -14.01
N GLY A 119 1.01 -1.78 -14.39
CA GLY A 119 0.90 -0.47 -13.75
C GLY A 119 0.57 -0.58 -12.26
N VAL A 120 -0.45 -1.37 -11.91
CA VAL A 120 -0.84 -1.62 -10.51
C VAL A 120 0.28 -2.34 -9.75
N TRP A 121 0.93 -3.33 -10.39
CA TRP A 121 2.04 -4.08 -9.81
C TRP A 121 3.21 -3.17 -9.41
N ARG A 122 3.61 -2.28 -10.32
CA ARG A 122 4.73 -1.35 -10.08
C ARG A 122 4.45 -0.43 -8.90
N GLU A 123 3.22 0.08 -8.80
CA GLU A 123 2.81 0.93 -7.68
C GLU A 123 2.81 0.17 -6.35
N LEU A 124 2.27 -1.06 -6.33
CA LEU A 124 2.32 -1.93 -5.15
C LEU A 124 3.75 -2.18 -4.68
N CYS A 125 4.63 -2.59 -5.61
CA CYS A 125 6.03 -2.88 -5.29
C CYS A 125 6.77 -1.65 -4.74
N ALA A 126 6.53 -0.48 -5.32
CA ALA A 126 7.14 0.77 -4.85
C ALA A 126 6.70 1.10 -3.40
N ARG A 127 5.42 0.92 -3.08
CA ARG A 127 4.88 1.16 -1.72
C ARG A 127 5.38 0.12 -0.72
N TRP A 128 5.49 -1.15 -1.11
CA TRP A 128 6.06 -2.20 -0.26
C TRP A 128 7.54 -1.95 0.02
N ASP A 129 8.33 -1.56 -0.98
CA ASP A 129 9.74 -1.19 -0.81
C ASP A 129 9.89 0.00 0.14
N GLU A 130 9.04 1.02 0.01
CA GLU A 130 9.03 2.18 0.91
C GLU A 130 8.76 1.76 2.37
N ARG A 131 7.73 0.95 2.63
CA ARG A 131 7.41 0.48 3.99
C ARG A 131 8.49 -0.42 4.57
N ARG A 132 9.07 -1.31 3.75
CA ARG A 132 10.20 -2.15 4.17
C ARG A 132 11.38 -1.30 4.61
N LYS A 133 11.79 -0.32 3.78
CA LYS A 133 12.88 0.61 4.12
C LYS A 133 12.58 1.43 5.38
N ALA A 134 11.32 1.83 5.59
CA ALA A 134 10.91 2.53 6.81
C ALA A 134 11.08 1.66 8.07
N ILE A 135 10.68 0.38 8.00
CA ILE A 135 10.84 -0.57 9.11
C ILE A 135 12.33 -0.84 9.37
N GLU A 136 13.12 -1.10 8.33
CA GLU A 136 14.57 -1.34 8.43
C GLU A 136 15.30 -0.12 9.01
N PHE A 137 14.94 1.08 8.58
CA PHE A 137 15.48 2.32 9.13
C PHE A 137 15.18 2.46 10.62
N CYS A 138 13.93 2.22 11.04
CA CYS A 138 13.57 2.31 12.46
C CYS A 138 14.22 1.23 13.32
N ASP A 139 14.44 0.02 12.80
CA ASP A 139 15.20 -1.02 13.50
C ASP A 139 16.65 -0.55 13.73
N GLY A 140 17.28 0.04 12.71
CA GLY A 140 18.62 0.62 12.82
C GLY A 140 18.70 1.77 13.83
N VAL A 141 17.69 2.65 13.90
CA VAL A 141 17.64 3.74 14.88
C VAL A 141 17.52 3.20 16.31
N VAL A 142 16.65 2.22 16.54
CA VAL A 142 16.46 1.60 17.88
C VAL A 142 17.73 0.86 18.30
N GLU A 143 18.38 0.16 17.39
CA GLU A 143 19.68 -0.49 17.65
C GLU A 143 20.77 0.52 18.00
N GLY A 144 20.88 1.60 17.22
CA GLY A 144 21.88 2.65 17.46
C GLY A 144 21.71 3.34 18.83
N GLU A 145 20.46 3.58 19.25
CA GLU A 145 20.18 4.13 20.59
C GLU A 145 20.52 3.15 21.71
N ARG A 146 20.26 1.84 21.49
CA ARG A 146 20.64 0.78 22.44
C ARG A 146 22.15 0.73 22.63
N GLU A 147 22.92 0.77 21.54
CA GLU A 147 24.39 0.78 21.58
C GLU A 147 24.95 2.05 22.24
N ARG A 148 24.34 3.23 22.02
CA ARG A 148 24.72 4.47 22.70
C ARG A 148 24.52 4.40 24.20
N LEU A 149 23.37 3.89 24.65
CA LEU A 149 23.11 3.72 26.08
C LEU A 149 24.03 2.67 26.72
N GLY A 150 24.36 1.61 25.99
CA GLY A 150 25.35 0.61 26.41
C GLY A 150 26.71 1.24 26.70
N ARG A 151 27.25 2.02 25.75
CA ARG A 151 28.55 2.71 25.91
C ARG A 151 28.57 3.68 27.08
N ASN A 152 27.53 4.51 27.22
CA ASN A 152 27.43 5.47 28.34
C ASN A 152 27.44 4.78 29.71
N LYS A 153 26.90 3.56 29.81
CA LYS A 153 26.88 2.76 31.04
C LYS A 153 28.26 2.22 31.39
N GLU A 154 29.02 1.77 30.39
CA GLU A 154 30.39 1.26 30.58
C GLU A 154 31.36 2.37 30.99
N GLU A 155 31.30 3.53 30.33
CA GLU A 155 32.13 4.70 30.68
C GLU A 155 31.78 5.27 32.07
N GLY A 156 30.49 5.27 32.45
CA GLY A 156 30.03 5.71 33.77
C GLY A 156 30.42 4.79 34.94
N MET A 157 30.74 3.52 34.69
CA MET A 157 31.24 2.59 35.73
C MET A 157 32.75 2.72 35.99
N GLY A 158 33.49 3.45 35.15
CA GLY A 158 34.95 3.63 35.28
C GLY A 158 35.38 4.75 36.24
N VAL A 159 34.47 5.59 36.76
CA VAL A 159 34.80 6.75 37.58
C VAL A 159 34.15 6.66 38.98
N GLY A 160 34.93 6.19 39.96
CA GLY A 160 34.73 6.48 41.39
C GLY A 160 33.86 5.49 42.17
N GLU A 161 34.51 4.75 43.07
CA GLU A 161 33.94 3.80 44.04
C GLU A 161 32.94 4.44 45.04
N GLU A 162 32.81 5.77 45.07
CA GLU A 162 31.99 6.52 46.02
C GLU A 162 30.48 6.56 45.69
N LYS A 163 30.05 6.15 44.49
CA LYS A 163 28.61 6.20 44.08
C LYS A 163 27.80 4.94 44.40
N ARG A 164 28.24 4.14 45.38
CA ARG A 164 27.64 2.84 45.73
C ARG A 164 26.32 2.87 46.51
N LEU A 165 25.77 4.04 46.85
CA LEU A 165 24.60 4.13 47.75
C LEU A 165 23.29 4.63 47.12
N SER A 166 23.23 4.93 45.83
CA SER A 166 21.95 5.22 45.18
C SER A 166 21.47 3.98 44.40
N ALA A 167 20.56 3.19 44.97
CA ALA A 167 19.91 2.09 44.23
C ALA A 167 19.09 2.59 43.02
N ASP A 168 18.77 3.89 43.00
CA ASP A 168 17.86 4.56 42.06
C ASP A 168 18.41 4.65 40.62
N TRP A 169 19.74 4.65 40.42
CA TRP A 169 20.31 4.73 39.07
C TRP A 169 20.27 3.40 38.31
N LYS A 170 20.34 2.26 39.02
CA LYS A 170 20.23 0.92 38.41
C LYS A 170 18.81 0.65 37.92
N GLU A 171 17.81 1.17 38.61
CA GLU A 171 16.40 0.96 38.27
C GLU A 171 15.97 1.81 37.07
N ARG A 172 16.36 3.10 37.03
CA ARG A 172 16.12 3.95 35.85
C ARG A 172 16.80 3.45 34.58
N GLY A 173 18.02 2.92 34.66
CA GLY A 173 18.75 2.42 33.50
C GLY A 173 18.19 1.10 32.93
N ARG A 174 17.60 0.24 33.77
CA ARG A 174 16.96 -1.02 33.31
C ARG A 174 15.71 -0.74 32.49
N GLY A 175 14.83 0.15 32.96
CA GLY A 175 13.58 0.45 32.26
C GLY A 175 13.77 1.02 30.85
N VAL A 176 14.85 1.78 30.60
CA VAL A 176 15.13 2.31 29.25
C VAL A 176 15.62 1.23 28.30
N VAL A 177 16.47 0.30 28.77
CA VAL A 177 16.94 -0.84 27.94
C VAL A 177 15.77 -1.76 27.60
N ASP A 178 14.91 -2.03 28.59
CA ASP A 178 13.71 -2.86 28.41
C ASP A 178 12.73 -2.21 27.41
N ASP A 179 12.58 -0.89 27.43
CA ASP A 179 11.75 -0.15 26.45
C ASP A 179 12.29 -0.26 25.01
N LEU A 180 13.60 -0.17 24.81
CA LEU A 180 14.21 -0.34 23.48
C LEU A 180 14.09 -1.78 22.96
N GLU A 181 14.25 -2.79 23.81
CA GLU A 181 14.04 -4.19 23.44
C GLU A 181 12.58 -4.47 23.07
N PHE A 182 11.64 -3.89 23.83
CA PHE A 182 10.22 -3.95 23.51
C PHE A 182 9.93 -3.31 22.15
N LYS A 183 10.46 -2.11 21.89
CA LYS A 183 10.32 -1.42 20.59
C LYS A 183 10.88 -2.27 19.43
N ARG A 184 12.03 -2.91 19.61
CA ARG A 184 12.60 -3.82 18.61
C ARG A 184 11.68 -5.00 18.32
N THR A 185 11.12 -5.62 19.36
CA THR A 185 10.15 -6.71 19.22
C THR A 185 8.90 -6.26 18.47
N ARG A 186 8.44 -5.04 18.72
CA ARG A 186 7.32 -4.43 18.01
C ARG A 186 7.64 -4.19 16.53
N LEU A 187 8.82 -3.68 16.19
CA LEU A 187 9.27 -3.51 14.81
C LEU A 187 9.40 -4.86 14.06
N SER A 188 9.93 -5.89 14.73
CA SER A 188 9.96 -7.25 14.19
C SER A 188 8.56 -7.79 13.90
N THR A 189 7.60 -7.52 14.79
CA THR A 189 6.19 -7.87 14.58
C THR A 189 5.62 -7.15 13.36
N GLU A 190 5.91 -5.85 13.19
CA GLU A 190 5.46 -5.08 12.03
C GLU A 190 6.09 -5.61 10.71
N SER A 191 7.36 -6.03 10.72
CA SER A 191 7.98 -6.73 9.58
C SER A 191 7.24 -8.04 9.23
N SER A 192 6.82 -8.79 10.25
CA SER A 192 6.00 -10.00 10.04
C SER A 192 4.63 -9.69 9.45
N ILE A 193 3.96 -8.66 9.97
CA ILE A 193 2.67 -8.18 9.47
C ILE A 193 2.78 -7.76 7.99
N GLU A 194 3.83 -7.03 7.60
CA GLU A 194 4.06 -6.65 6.21
C GLU A 194 4.13 -7.85 5.28
N ARG A 195 4.83 -8.92 5.69
CA ARG A 195 4.93 -10.14 4.88
C ARG A 195 3.55 -10.79 4.68
N ILE A 196 2.74 -10.86 5.74
CA ILE A 196 1.38 -11.41 5.67
C ILE A 196 0.49 -10.57 4.76
N LEU A 197 0.53 -9.24 4.90
CA LEU A 197 -0.24 -8.32 4.07
C LEU A 197 0.16 -8.43 2.61
N ARG A 198 1.47 -8.43 2.32
CA ARG A 198 2.00 -8.60 0.96
C ARG A 198 1.47 -9.87 0.32
N GLN A 199 1.55 -11.01 1.00
CA GLN A 199 1.03 -12.28 0.46
C GLN A 199 -0.48 -12.23 0.17
N ARG A 200 -1.28 -11.63 1.06
CA ARG A 200 -2.72 -11.48 0.84
C ARG A 200 -3.02 -10.61 -0.37
N THR A 201 -2.34 -9.47 -0.48
CA THR A 201 -2.46 -8.56 -1.62
C THR A 201 -2.02 -9.25 -2.91
N LEU A 202 -0.94 -10.03 -2.88
CA LEU A 202 -0.47 -10.84 -4.01
C LEU A 202 -1.51 -11.86 -4.46
N SER A 203 -2.10 -12.60 -3.51
CA SER A 203 -3.14 -13.59 -3.83
C SER A 203 -4.35 -12.94 -4.51
N LEU A 204 -4.78 -11.77 -4.05
CA LEU A 204 -5.87 -11.02 -4.68
C LEU A 204 -5.47 -10.50 -6.05
N PHE A 205 -4.27 -9.95 -6.18
CA PHE A 205 -3.74 -9.44 -7.44
C PHE A 205 -3.69 -10.54 -8.51
N PHE A 206 -3.08 -11.69 -8.22
CA PHE A 206 -2.97 -12.80 -9.18
C PHE A 206 -4.33 -13.42 -9.53
N SER A 207 -5.33 -13.35 -8.64
CA SER A 207 -6.70 -13.77 -8.98
C SER A 207 -7.35 -12.92 -10.08
N ARG A 208 -6.94 -11.65 -10.23
CA ARG A 208 -7.45 -10.70 -11.24
C ARG A 208 -6.52 -10.55 -12.45
N CYS A 209 -5.25 -10.91 -12.27
CA CYS A 209 -4.18 -10.82 -13.24
C CYS A 209 -3.51 -12.18 -13.47
N PRO A 210 -4.23 -13.23 -13.95
CA PRO A 210 -3.70 -14.59 -14.04
C PRO A 210 -2.61 -14.77 -15.11
N SER A 211 -2.62 -13.94 -16.16
CA SER A 211 -1.60 -13.96 -17.22
C SER A 211 -0.39 -13.09 -16.90
N PHE A 212 -0.43 -12.32 -15.82
CA PHE A 212 0.66 -11.46 -15.42
C PHE A 212 1.76 -12.29 -14.75
N HIS A 213 2.96 -12.22 -15.31
CA HIS A 213 4.16 -12.81 -14.74
C HIS A 213 5.12 -11.66 -14.46
N PRO A 214 5.42 -11.35 -13.17
CA PRO A 214 6.43 -10.36 -12.88
C PRO A 214 7.76 -10.79 -13.51
N ALA A 215 8.52 -9.84 -14.05
CA ALA A 215 9.90 -10.12 -14.45
C ALA A 215 10.64 -10.76 -13.25
N ALA A 216 11.51 -11.73 -13.53
CA ALA A 216 12.16 -12.59 -12.53
C ALA A 216 12.99 -11.86 -11.45
N ASP A 217 13.12 -10.54 -11.55
CA ASP A 217 13.84 -9.68 -10.61
C ASP A 217 13.05 -9.39 -9.31
N VAL A 218 11.85 -9.94 -9.14
CA VAL A 218 11.15 -9.88 -7.85
C VAL A 218 11.85 -10.87 -6.91
N PRO A 219 12.49 -10.41 -5.81
CA PRO A 219 13.16 -11.30 -4.88
C PRO A 219 12.16 -12.36 -4.42
N ALA A 220 12.50 -13.62 -4.63
CA ALA A 220 11.73 -14.75 -4.17
C ALA A 220 11.42 -14.54 -2.69
N GLU A 221 10.13 -14.41 -2.38
CA GLU A 221 9.72 -14.10 -1.02
C GLU A 221 10.10 -15.29 -0.12
N PRO A 222 10.87 -15.08 0.97
CA PRO A 222 11.14 -16.16 1.88
C PRO A 222 9.79 -16.68 2.42
N PRO A 223 9.64 -18.01 2.58
CA PRO A 223 8.41 -18.59 3.09
C PRO A 223 8.00 -17.89 4.38
N LEU A 224 6.68 -17.73 4.57
CA LEU A 224 6.15 -17.13 5.80
C LEU A 224 6.85 -17.75 7.01
N PRO A 225 7.25 -16.95 8.02
CA PRO A 225 7.56 -17.50 9.32
C PRO A 225 6.36 -18.32 9.74
N ARG A 226 6.56 -19.62 9.97
CA ARG A 226 5.55 -20.46 10.62
C ARG A 226 5.20 -19.75 11.91
N VAL A 227 3.93 -19.43 12.12
CA VAL A 227 3.51 -18.78 13.35
C VAL A 227 3.89 -19.76 14.46
N ARG A 228 4.62 -19.31 15.49
CA ARG A 228 4.89 -20.17 16.67
C ARG A 228 3.54 -20.63 17.20
N GLY A 229 3.23 -21.90 17.01
CA GLY A 229 1.91 -22.45 17.27
C GLY A 229 1.36 -23.28 16.13
N ASP A 230 1.73 -23.03 14.86
CA ASP A 230 1.20 -23.83 13.74
C ASP A 230 1.62 -25.30 13.85
N GLU A 231 2.86 -25.58 14.25
CA GLU A 231 3.34 -26.96 14.45
C GLU A 231 2.75 -27.61 15.71
N GLU A 232 2.51 -26.83 16.77
CA GLU A 232 1.92 -27.32 18.01
C GLU A 232 0.40 -27.54 17.84
N GLU A 233 -0.28 -26.66 17.13
CA GLU A 233 -1.68 -26.76 16.75
C GLU A 233 -1.90 -27.84 15.68
N GLU A 234 -0.99 -28.02 14.72
CA GLU A 234 -1.02 -29.12 13.76
C GLU A 234 -0.77 -30.45 14.47
N ARG A 235 0.21 -30.52 15.38
CA ARG A 235 0.46 -31.69 16.23
C ARG A 235 -0.71 -31.95 17.20
N GLU A 236 -1.39 -30.91 17.68
CA GLU A 236 -2.59 -31.06 18.50
C GLU A 236 -3.82 -31.48 17.68
N ARG A 237 -3.99 -30.97 16.47
CA ARG A 237 -5.00 -31.45 15.51
C ARG A 237 -4.75 -32.90 15.16
N GLU A 238 -3.50 -33.30 14.99
CA GLU A 238 -3.10 -34.68 14.74
C GLU A 238 -3.37 -35.58 15.96
N ARG A 239 -3.11 -35.10 17.19
CA ARG A 239 -3.53 -35.78 18.44
C ARG A 239 -5.05 -35.94 18.56
N ARG A 240 -5.82 -35.01 17.99
CA ARG A 240 -7.30 -35.06 17.95
C ARG A 240 -7.82 -35.95 16.83
N ARG A 241 -7.09 -36.15 15.74
CA ARG A 241 -7.39 -37.12 14.68
C ARG A 241 -7.22 -38.54 15.23
N GLY A 242 -8.27 -39.03 15.88
CA GLY A 242 -8.29 -40.36 16.50
C GLY A 242 -9.04 -40.40 17.82
N ARG A 243 -9.40 -39.24 18.39
CA ARG A 243 -10.28 -39.15 19.57
C ARG A 243 -11.66 -38.67 19.18
N ASP A 244 -12.70 -39.34 19.69
CA ASP A 244 -14.07 -38.85 19.60
C ASP A 244 -14.25 -37.56 20.45
N GLU A 245 -15.42 -36.92 20.38
CA GLU A 245 -15.78 -35.72 21.16
C GLU A 245 -15.67 -35.92 22.69
N ARG A 246 -15.48 -37.18 23.15
CA ARG A 246 -15.31 -37.56 24.56
C ARG A 246 -13.88 -37.99 24.87
N GLY A 247 -12.93 -37.77 23.96
CA GLY A 247 -11.51 -38.05 24.17
C GLY A 247 -11.13 -39.53 24.06
N ARG A 248 -11.99 -40.40 23.50
CA ARG A 248 -11.75 -41.84 23.41
C ARG A 248 -11.07 -42.22 22.09
N VAL A 249 -9.97 -42.96 22.17
CA VAL A 249 -9.18 -43.39 21.00
C VAL A 249 -9.96 -44.45 20.21
N ARG A 250 -10.27 -44.19 18.95
CA ARG A 250 -10.97 -45.13 18.07
C ARG A 250 -9.94 -46.01 17.36
N TRP A 251 -9.76 -47.22 17.88
CA TRP A 251 -9.04 -48.27 17.16
C TRP A 251 -10.00 -48.85 16.13
N THR A 252 -9.80 -48.53 14.85
CA THR A 252 -10.40 -49.27 13.72
C THR A 252 -9.40 -50.30 13.23
#